data_AF-G7W2Z1-F1
#
_entry.id   AF-G7W2Z1-F1
#
_cell.length_a   1.000
_cell.length_b   1.000
_cell.length_c   1.000
_cell.angle_alpha   90.00
_cell.angle_beta   90.00
_cell.angle_gamma   90.00
#
_symmetry.space_group_name_H-M   'P 1'
#
loop_
_entity.id
_entity.type
_entity.pdbx_description
1 polymer ?
#
loop_
_entity_poly.entity_id
_entity_poly.type
_entity_poly.pdbx_seq_one_letter_code
_entity_poly.pdbx_strand_id
1 'polypeptide(L)'
;MSDIAVLEKIVIVHVWEEEELDYETSEAYLIKPGYAVYVLTDAVHLARVERIYQTGLQRFYVEDRSTASIQLASYVTGDITVKIQEIVMKLLSKNALDWLTCDVMHGMTGGFEFETL
;
A
#
# COMPACT_ATOMS: atom_id res chain seq x y z
N MET A 1 -18.56 18.47 -2.96
CA MET A 1 -17.18 18.79 -2.52
C MET A 1 -16.62 17.50 -1.97
N SER A 2 -15.65 16.89 -2.66
CA SER A 2 -15.03 15.65 -2.21
C SER A 2 -14.05 16.02 -1.10
N ASP A 3 -14.42 15.77 0.15
CA ASP A 3 -13.47 15.83 1.26
C ASP A 3 -12.34 14.86 0.94
N ILE A 4 -11.18 15.40 0.55
CA ILE A 4 -9.96 14.61 0.47
C ILE A 4 -9.66 14.26 1.93
N ALA A 5 -10.03 13.04 2.32
CA ALA A 5 -9.58 12.48 3.58
C ALA A 5 -8.05 12.61 3.58
N VAL A 6 -7.52 13.43 4.50
CA VAL A 6 -6.08 13.61 4.66
C VAL A 6 -5.47 12.22 4.82
N LEU A 7 -4.65 11.80 3.85
CA LEU A 7 -4.02 10.49 3.89
C LEU A 7 -3.18 10.40 5.15
N GLU A 8 -3.51 9.42 5.99
CA GLU A 8 -2.83 9.24 7.27
C GLU A 8 -1.46 8.62 7.01
N LYS A 9 -0.40 9.33 7.41
CA LYS A 9 0.97 8.83 7.33
C LYS A 9 1.21 7.76 8.40
N ILE A 10 1.73 6.61 7.99
CA ILE A 10 2.06 5.47 8.84
C ILE A 10 3.47 4.96 8.50
N VAL A 11 3.95 3.99 9.29
CA VAL A 11 5.19 3.24 8.99
C VAL A 11 4.82 1.78 8.76
N ILE A 12 5.27 1.21 7.65
CA ILE A 12 5.16 -0.22 7.36
C ILE A 12 6.51 -0.88 7.63
N VAL A 13 6.47 -2.00 8.35
CA VAL A 13 7.60 -2.92 8.51
C VAL A 13 7.42 -4.02 7.47
N HIS A 14 8.36 -4.09 6.53
CA HIS A 14 8.41 -5.15 5.53
C HIS A 14 9.04 -6.37 6.15
N VAL A 15 8.43 -7.54 5.91
CA VAL A 15 9.01 -8.79 6.40
C VAL A 15 9.13 -9.76 5.24
N TRP A 16 10.32 -9.74 4.64
CA TRP A 16 10.72 -10.66 3.58
C TRP A 16 10.92 -12.07 4.15
N GLU A 17 10.58 -13.09 3.38
CA GLU A 17 10.98 -14.46 3.73
C GLU A 17 12.45 -14.70 3.33
N GLU A 18 13.15 -15.38 4.23
CA GLU A 18 14.50 -15.95 4.13
C GLU A 18 15.68 -15.15 4.72
N GLU A 19 16.13 -15.67 5.87
CA GLU A 19 17.48 -15.65 6.45
C GLU A 19 18.08 -14.36 7.02
N GLU A 20 17.66 -13.17 6.59
CA GLU A 20 18.17 -11.91 7.16
C GLU A 20 17.14 -11.27 8.12
N LEU A 21 17.54 -11.05 9.37
CA LEU A 21 16.78 -10.30 10.40
C LEU A 21 16.69 -8.78 10.07
N ASP A 22 16.90 -8.41 8.81
CA ASP A 22 16.91 -7.04 8.35
C ASP A 22 15.48 -6.63 8.00
N TYR A 23 14.80 -6.08 9.01
CA TYR A 23 13.51 -5.45 8.83
C TYR A 23 13.70 -4.12 8.11
N GLU A 24 13.21 -4.02 6.87
CA GLU A 24 13.11 -2.74 6.18
C GLU A 24 11.83 -2.03 6.61
N THR A 25 11.91 -0.72 6.82
CA THR A 25 10.73 0.10 7.08
C THR A 25 10.56 1.15 6.01
N SER A 26 9.32 1.38 5.58
CA SER A 26 9.00 2.47 4.66
C SER A 26 7.90 3.37 5.23
N GLU A 27 7.99 4.65 4.89
CA GLU A 27 6.87 5.57 5.07
C GLU A 27 5.75 5.19 4.11
N ALA A 28 4.53 5.18 4.62
CA ALA A 28 3.35 4.79 3.87
C ALA A 28 2.15 5.66 4.22
N TYR A 29 1.09 5.50 3.46
CA TYR A 29 -0.17 6.21 3.64
C TYR A 29 -1.31 5.22 3.74
N LEU A 30 -2.04 5.28 4.85
CA LEU A 30 -3.25 4.52 5.02
C LEU A 30 -4.35 5.14 4.14
N ILE A 31 -4.81 4.36 3.16
CA ILE A 31 -5.85 4.79 2.22
C ILE A 31 -7.24 4.33 2.65
N LYS A 32 -7.30 3.22 3.38
CA LYS A 32 -8.49 2.63 4.00
C LYS A 32 -8.07 1.77 5.19
N PRO A 33 -8.99 1.44 6.12
CA PRO A 33 -8.71 0.46 7.15
C PRO A 33 -8.17 -0.83 6.54
N GLY A 34 -6.96 -1.23 6.93
CA GLY A 34 -6.29 -2.44 6.46
C GLY A 34 -5.59 -2.33 5.10
N TYR A 35 -5.56 -1.17 4.45
CA TYR A 35 -4.88 -0.99 3.16
C TYR A 35 -4.01 0.26 3.15
N ALA A 36 -2.78 0.12 2.66
CA ALA A 36 -1.83 1.20 2.59
C ALA A 36 -1.12 1.25 1.24
N VAL A 37 -0.67 2.46 0.90
CA VAL A 37 0.16 2.72 -0.27
C VAL A 37 1.54 3.20 0.20
N TYR A 38 2.59 2.62 -0.36
CA TYR A 38 3.99 2.98 -0.06
C TYR A 38 4.83 3.00 -1.33
N VAL A 39 6.05 3.55 -1.22
CA VAL A 39 7.06 3.45 -2.26
C VAL A 39 8.19 2.54 -1.80
N LEU A 40 8.57 1.60 -2.66
CA LEU A 40 9.70 0.72 -2.48
C LEU A 40 10.40 0.56 -3.83
N THR A 41 11.72 0.69 -3.87
CA THR A 41 12.52 0.54 -5.11
C THR A 41 11.96 1.35 -6.31
N ASP A 42 11.63 2.62 -6.09
CA ASP A 42 11.03 3.53 -7.09
C ASP A 42 9.68 3.09 -7.67
N ALA A 43 8.99 2.14 -7.03
CA ALA A 43 7.67 1.69 -7.40
C ALA A 43 6.65 2.01 -6.31
N VAL A 44 5.41 2.31 -6.71
CA VAL A 44 4.30 2.54 -5.77
C VAL A 44 3.52 1.25 -5.63
N HIS A 45 3.36 0.78 -4.40
CA HIS A 45 2.68 -0.46 -4.07
C HIS A 45 1.43 -0.19 -3.26
N LEU A 46 0.38 -0.97 -3.52
CA LEU A 46 -0.80 -1.11 -2.68
C LEU A 46 -0.73 -2.46 -1.97
N ALA A 47 -0.74 -2.44 -0.64
CA ALA A 47 -0.69 -3.65 0.17
C ALA A 47 -1.80 -3.69 1.21
N ARG A 48 -2.19 -4.90 1.60
CA ARG A 48 -2.97 -5.12 2.80
C ARG A 48 -2.02 -5.08 3.99
N VAL A 49 -2.42 -4.38 5.04
CA VAL A 49 -1.59 -4.13 6.21
C VAL A 49 -2.34 -4.37 7.51
N GLU A 50 -1.62 -4.85 8.52
CA GLU A 50 -2.13 -5.07 9.86
C GLU A 50 -1.42 -4.17 10.85
N ARG A 51 -2.18 -3.56 11.75
CA ARG A 51 -1.63 -2.68 12.76
C ARG A 51 -0.94 -3.51 13.85
N ILE A 52 0.34 -3.25 14.09
CA ILE A 52 1.11 -4.00 15.08
C ILE A 52 1.40 -3.18 16.36
N TYR A 53 1.56 -1.87 16.25
CA TYR A 53 1.97 -1.05 17.40
C TYR A 53 1.65 0.45 17.21
N GLN A 54 1.58 1.22 18.30
CA GLN A 54 1.49 2.69 18.25
C GLN A 54 2.34 3.31 19.38
N THR A 55 3.23 4.23 19.02
CA THR A 55 4.01 5.04 19.97
C THR A 55 3.78 6.52 19.73
N GLY A 56 3.06 7.18 20.65
CA GLY A 56 2.75 8.60 20.51
C GLY A 56 2.11 8.93 19.16
N LEU A 57 2.86 9.64 18.31
CA LEU A 57 2.43 10.09 16.98
C LEU A 57 2.60 9.05 15.87
N GLN A 58 3.42 8.00 16.06
CA GLN A 58 3.69 7.00 15.03
C GLN A 58 2.83 5.76 15.20
N ARG A 59 2.31 5.26 14.07
CA ARG A 59 1.54 4.01 13.99
C ARG A 59 2.28 3.05 13.08
N PHE A 60 2.57 1.87 13.61
CA PHE A 60 3.33 0.84 12.92
C PHE A 60 2.38 -0.24 12.43
N TYR A 61 2.61 -0.63 11.19
CA TYR A 61 1.90 -1.68 10.49
C TYR A 61 2.89 -2.69 9.91
N VAL A 62 2.40 -3.89 9.62
CA VAL A 62 3.11 -4.94 8.89
C VAL A 62 2.29 -5.33 7.67
N GLU A 63 2.94 -5.75 6.59
CA GLU A 63 2.24 -6.33 5.44
C GLU A 63 1.58 -7.66 5.80
N ASP A 64 0.35 -7.87 5.31
CA ASP A 64 -0.33 -9.17 5.40
C ASP A 64 0.31 -10.15 4.42
N ARG A 65 1.12 -11.07 4.95
CA ARG A 65 1.85 -12.09 4.17
C ARG A 65 0.95 -13.08 3.43
N SER A 66 -0.34 -13.15 3.77
CA SER A 66 -1.27 -14.00 3.03
C SER A 66 -1.67 -13.40 1.68
N THR A 67 -1.28 -12.15 1.42
CA THR A 67 -1.64 -11.40 0.21
C THR A 67 -0.41 -10.80 -0.46
N ALA A 68 -0.42 -10.73 -1.80
CA ALA A 68 0.59 -10.00 -2.55
C ALA A 68 0.27 -8.50 -2.57
N SER A 69 1.30 -7.65 -2.68
CA SER A 69 1.11 -6.24 -3.00
C SER A 69 0.87 -6.05 -4.51
N ILE A 70 0.12 -5.01 -4.86
CA ILE A 70 -0.14 -4.62 -6.25
C ILE A 70 0.73 -3.42 -6.59
N GLN A 71 1.59 -3.55 -7.60
CA GLN A 71 2.34 -2.42 -8.12
C GLN A 71 1.42 -1.52 -8.95
N LEU A 72 1.25 -0.26 -8.52
CA LEU A 72 0.39 0.74 -9.15
C LEU A 72 1.15 1.63 -10.14
N ALA A 73 2.45 1.85 -9.90
CA ALA A 73 3.32 2.65 -10.76
C ALA A 73 4.78 2.21 -10.60
N SER A 74 5.59 2.46 -11.62
CA SER A 74 7.04 2.23 -11.64
C SER A 74 7.77 3.52 -12.00
N TYR A 75 9.07 3.58 -11.69
CA TYR A 75 9.96 4.71 -12.00
C TYR A 75 9.45 6.04 -11.44
N VAL A 76 8.91 6.00 -10.22
CA VAL A 76 8.38 7.17 -9.55
C VAL A 76 9.54 8.04 -9.09
N THR A 77 9.55 9.28 -9.59
CA THR A 77 10.57 10.29 -9.28
C THR A 77 9.92 11.54 -8.68
N GLY A 78 10.68 12.27 -7.86
CA GLY A 78 10.23 13.49 -7.18
C GLY A 78 9.70 13.24 -5.77
N ASP A 79 8.84 14.13 -5.28
CA ASP A 79 8.28 14.03 -3.93
C ASP A 79 7.28 12.87 -3.81
N ILE A 80 7.64 11.87 -3.00
CA ILE A 80 6.86 10.63 -2.77
C ILE A 80 5.46 10.94 -2.23
N THR A 81 5.33 11.90 -1.32
CA THR A 81 4.05 12.27 -0.72
C THR A 81 3.09 12.76 -1.80
N VAL A 82 3.59 13.64 -2.66
CA VAL A 82 2.81 14.20 -3.77
C VAL A 82 2.43 13.09 -4.75
N LYS A 83 3.35 12.18 -5.09
CA LYS A 83 3.09 11.09 -6.04
C LYS A 83 2.05 10.09 -5.53
N ILE A 84 2.14 9.70 -4.27
CA ILE A 84 1.14 8.83 -3.64
C ILE A 84 -0.23 9.52 -3.64
N GLN A 85 -0.30 10.80 -3.27
CA GLN A 85 -1.55 11.56 -3.32
C GLN A 85 -2.15 11.60 -4.73
N GLU A 86 -1.36 11.90 -5.76
CA GLU A 86 -1.80 11.92 -7.17
C GLU A 86 -2.39 10.55 -7.60
N ILE A 87 -1.70 9.45 -7.27
CA ILE A 87 -2.13 8.10 -7.62
C ILE A 87 -3.42 7.74 -6.89
N VAL A 88 -3.49 7.96 -5.57
CA VAL A 88 -4.68 7.64 -4.77
C VAL A 88 -5.88 8.45 -5.25
N MET A 89 -5.71 9.75 -5.52
CA MET A 89 -6.78 10.59 -6.06
C MET A 89 -7.26 10.10 -7.43
N LYS A 90 -6.35 9.64 -8.29
CA LYS A 90 -6.70 9.07 -9.59
C LYS A 90 -7.48 7.76 -9.45
N LEU A 91 -7.11 6.88 -8.51
CA LEU A 91 -7.82 5.63 -8.24
C LEU A 91 -9.22 5.88 -7.66
N LEU A 92 -9.35 6.83 -6.73
CA LEU A 92 -10.64 7.26 -6.16
C LEU A 92 -11.55 7.84 -7.23
N SER A 93 -11.05 8.73 -8.10
CA SER A 93 -11.87 9.36 -9.15
C SER A 93 -12.48 8.37 -10.15
N LYS A 94 -11.93 7.16 -10.23
CA LYS A 94 -12.37 6.10 -11.13
C LYS A 94 -13.10 4.96 -10.43
N ASN A 95 -13.37 5.07 -9.13
CA ASN A 95 -13.84 3.97 -8.27
C ASN A 95 -12.96 2.70 -8.34
N ALA A 96 -11.73 2.84 -8.81
CA ALA A 96 -10.80 1.72 -8.98
C ALA A 96 -10.24 1.27 -7.62
N LEU A 97 -10.21 2.17 -6.64
CA LEU A 97 -9.70 1.85 -5.30
C LEU A 97 -10.59 0.82 -4.59
N ASP A 98 -11.91 0.96 -4.68
CA ASP A 98 -12.86 -0.01 -4.12
C ASP A 98 -12.69 -1.37 -4.78
N TRP A 99 -12.65 -1.41 -6.11
CA TRP A 99 -12.44 -2.62 -6.88
C TRP A 99 -11.11 -3.31 -6.53
N LEU A 100 -10.00 -2.57 -6.46
CA LEU A 100 -8.70 -3.14 -6.08
C LEU A 100 -8.72 -3.72 -4.66
N THR A 101 -9.25 -2.98 -3.68
CA THR A 101 -9.22 -3.44 -2.29
C THR A 101 -10.24 -4.55 -1.99
N CYS A 102 -11.44 -4.50 -2.59
CA CYS A 102 -12.54 -5.40 -2.26
C CYS A 102 -12.63 -6.61 -3.18
N ASP A 103 -12.36 -6.45 -4.48
CA ASP A 103 -12.57 -7.54 -5.44
C ASP A 103 -11.25 -8.26 -5.75
N VAL A 104 -10.17 -7.51 -5.94
CA VAL A 104 -8.86 -8.08 -6.27
C VAL A 104 -8.16 -8.59 -5.01
N MET A 105 -7.82 -7.70 -4.07
CA MET A 105 -6.99 -8.07 -2.92
C MET A 105 -7.69 -8.93 -1.88
N HIS A 106 -9.00 -8.79 -1.71
CA HIS A 106 -9.77 -9.66 -0.81
C HIS A 106 -9.88 -11.09 -1.38
N GLY A 107 -9.86 -11.23 -2.71
CA GLY A 107 -9.91 -12.51 -3.42
C GLY A 107 -8.53 -13.13 -3.67
N MET A 108 -7.44 -12.37 -3.50
CA MET A 108 -6.06 -12.84 -3.62
C MET A 108 -5.70 -13.80 -2.48
N THR A 109 -6.09 -15.06 -2.65
CA THR A 109 -5.59 -16.21 -1.89
C THR A 109 -4.88 -17.12 -2.89
N GLY A 110 -3.55 -17.04 -2.94
CA GLY A 110 -2.75 -17.76 -3.95
C GLY A 110 -2.62 -17.02 -5.30
N GLY A 111 -1.61 -17.42 -6.08
CA GLY A 111 -1.10 -16.71 -7.24
C GLY A 111 -2.17 -16.34 -8.27
N PHE A 112 -2.19 -15.05 -8.64
CA PHE A 112 -3.00 -14.53 -9.73
C PHE A 112 -2.16 -14.50 -11.01
N GLU A 113 -2.49 -15.34 -11.97
CA GLU A 113 -1.99 -15.22 -13.34
C GLU A 113 -2.82 -14.14 -14.05
N PHE A 114 -2.17 -13.04 -14.45
CA PHE A 114 -2.80 -12.07 -15.35
C PHE A 114 -2.87 -12.69 -16.75
N GLU A 115 -4.08 -13.00 -17.22
CA GLU A 115 -4.30 -13.22 -18.66
C GLU A 115 -4.14 -11.87 -19.38
N THR A 116 -3.05 -11.74 -20.13
CA THR A 116 -2.88 -10.67 -21.11
C THR A 116 -3.74 -10.95 -22.33
N LEU A 117 -4.65 -10.03 -22.67
CA LEU A 117 -5.38 -9.97 -23.95
C LEU A 117 -4.43 -9.78 -25.14
#